data_AF-A0A6C0DLS4-F1
#
_entry.id   AF-A0A6C0DLS4-F1
#
_cell.length_a   1.000
_cell.length_b   1.000
_cell.length_c   1.000
_cell.angle_alpha   90.00
_cell.angle_beta   90.00
_cell.angle_gamma   90.00
#
_symmetry.space_group_name_H-M   'P 1'
#
loop_
_entity.id
_entity.type
_entity.pdbx_description
1 polymer ?
#
loop_
_entity_poly.entity_id
_entity_poly.type
_entity_poly.pdbx_seq_one_letter_code
_entity_poly.pdbx_strand_id
1 'polypeptide(L)'
;MLSIEEILKRDRDQAAAKKAQLDAAFAAAIKAQQDAADAAAIKAQQDAGFGAAIKAQQDAAAAAVEKILKNIQQSGSIATLGNEIQKQKQQVEENLKLLTSAAIAGSGLLAGGLTTLAKSSNDMNNNQTFSKENRTSVKNMYVIMPDINTNKKYIKNPDYKNFVKDYGTQIVPYKFYNKDSQLREYEKFFNDNKTAFVPMAIAIDYFSQIQNDNE
;
A
#
# COMPACT_ATOMS: atom_id res chain seq x y z
N MET A 1 52.85 68.97 40.55
CA MET A 1 51.63 69.63 40.04
C MET A 1 51.60 69.40 38.54
N LEU A 2 50.52 68.83 38.00
CA LEU A 2 50.35 68.73 36.53
C LEU A 2 50.28 70.14 35.95
N SER A 3 50.81 70.33 34.75
CA SER A 3 50.65 71.60 34.05
C SER A 3 49.19 71.77 33.61
N ILE A 4 48.73 73.01 33.48
CA ILE A 4 47.37 73.32 33.04
C ILE A 4 47.06 72.68 31.68
N GLU A 5 48.05 72.60 30.79
CA GLU A 5 47.91 71.96 29.47
C GLU A 5 47.65 70.45 29.57
N GLU A 6 48.30 69.76 30.51
CA GLU A 6 48.12 68.33 30.73
C GLU A 6 46.73 68.00 31.28
N ILE A 7 46.18 68.87 32.13
CA ILE A 7 44.82 68.74 32.68
C ILE A 7 43.79 68.91 31.55
N LEU A 8 43.93 69.95 30.73
CA LEU A 8 43.02 70.21 29.60
C LEU A 8 43.07 69.13 28.51
N LYS A 9 44.24 68.52 28.30
CA LYS A 9 44.38 67.40 27.36
C LYS A 9 43.65 66.16 27.91
N ARG A 10 43.86 65.82 29.18
CA ARG A 10 43.21 64.68 29.83
C ARG A 10 41.68 64.82 29.82
N ASP A 11 41.16 66.00 30.08
CA ASP A 11 39.72 66.23 30.13
C ASP A 11 39.08 66.12 28.73
N ARG A 12 39.78 66.56 27.68
CA ARG A 12 39.36 66.35 26.27
C ARG A 12 39.38 64.88 25.88
N ASP A 13 40.42 64.15 26.26
CA ASP A 13 40.55 62.73 25.96
C ASP A 13 39.46 61.90 26.68
N GLN A 14 39.14 62.25 27.93
CA GLN A 14 38.04 61.65 28.68
C GLN A 14 36.66 61.95 28.07
N ALA A 15 36.45 63.19 27.61
CA ALA A 15 35.21 63.55 26.92
C ALA A 15 35.05 62.79 25.59
N ALA A 16 36.13 62.65 24.81
CA ALA A 16 36.14 61.88 23.57
C ALA A 16 35.88 60.38 23.81
N ALA A 17 36.51 59.79 24.83
CA ALA A 17 36.29 58.40 25.21
C ALA A 17 34.84 58.15 25.65
N LYS A 18 34.26 59.05 26.45
CA LYS A 18 32.87 58.94 26.89
C LYS A 18 31.88 59.08 25.73
N LYS A 19 32.15 59.97 24.78
CA LYS A 19 31.35 60.10 23.55
C LYS A 19 31.45 58.84 22.68
N ALA A 20 32.65 58.30 22.48
CA ALA A 20 32.84 57.08 21.69
C ALA A 20 32.15 55.86 22.33
N GLN A 21 32.17 55.75 23.66
CA GLN A 21 31.43 54.72 24.39
C GLN A 21 29.92 54.88 24.21
N LEU A 22 29.41 56.11 24.24
CA LEU A 22 27.99 56.39 24.03
C LEU A 22 27.55 56.01 22.60
N ASP A 23 28.34 56.41 21.59
CA ASP A 23 28.07 56.13 20.18
C ASP A 23 28.09 54.60 19.91
N ALA A 24 29.05 53.87 20.50
CA ALA A 24 29.13 52.41 20.39
C ALA A 24 27.97 51.69 21.10
N ALA A 25 27.58 52.15 22.29
CA ALA A 25 26.44 51.59 23.02
C ALA A 25 25.12 51.79 22.26
N PHE A 26 24.94 52.96 21.63
CA PHE A 26 23.75 53.26 20.85
C PHE A 26 23.67 52.41 19.57
N ALA A 27 24.79 52.26 18.84
CA ALA A 27 24.86 51.39 17.67
C ALA A 27 24.58 49.92 18.03
N ALA A 28 25.11 49.44 19.15
CA ALA A 28 24.84 48.08 19.63
C ALA A 28 23.36 47.87 20.01
N ALA A 29 22.72 48.86 20.63
CA ALA A 29 21.31 48.81 20.98
C ALA A 29 20.40 48.75 19.74
N ILE A 30 20.69 49.55 18.71
CA ILE A 30 19.94 49.51 17.43
C ILE A 30 20.08 48.14 16.78
N LYS A 31 21.31 47.60 16.71
CA LYS A 31 21.55 46.30 16.10
C LYS A 31 20.82 45.18 16.86
N ALA A 32 20.91 45.18 18.19
CA ALA A 32 20.19 44.20 19.01
C ALA A 32 18.66 44.29 18.84
N GLN A 33 18.13 45.50 18.67
CA GLN A 33 16.70 45.70 18.41
C GLN A 33 16.28 45.18 17.03
N GLN A 34 17.11 45.36 16.01
CA GLN A 34 16.87 44.81 14.66
C GLN A 34 16.94 43.28 14.66
N ASP A 35 17.99 42.70 15.25
CA ASP A 35 18.17 41.24 15.33
C ASP A 35 16.98 40.57 16.05
N ALA A 36 16.45 41.22 17.10
CA ALA A 36 15.26 40.73 17.81
C ALA A 36 13.97 40.82 16.97
N ALA A 37 13.82 41.89 16.17
CA ALA A 37 12.67 42.06 15.30
C ALA A 37 12.68 41.03 14.15
N ASP A 38 13.84 40.78 13.55
CA ASP A 38 14.00 39.80 12.47
C ASP A 38 13.76 38.36 12.98
N ALA A 39 14.28 38.02 14.17
CA ALA A 39 14.03 36.72 14.79
C ALA A 39 12.53 36.49 15.08
N ALA A 40 11.82 37.52 15.53
CA ALA A 40 10.37 37.45 15.77
C ALA A 40 9.57 37.27 14.48
N ALA A 41 9.95 37.96 13.39
CA ALA A 41 9.30 37.84 12.09
C ALA A 41 9.48 36.45 11.47
N ILE A 42 10.70 35.89 11.54
CA ILE A 42 11.01 34.54 11.05
C ILE A 42 10.17 33.50 11.79
N LYS A 43 10.11 33.59 13.12
CA LYS A 43 9.34 32.65 13.94
C LYS A 43 7.84 32.71 13.62
N ALA A 44 7.27 33.92 13.51
CA ALA A 44 5.87 34.09 13.15
C ALA A 44 5.54 33.52 11.76
N GLN A 45 6.45 33.66 10.79
CA GLN A 45 6.28 33.12 9.44
C GLN A 45 6.37 31.58 9.42
N GLN A 46 7.26 30.99 10.22
CA GLN A 46 7.37 29.54 10.38
C GLN A 46 6.12 28.94 11.03
N ASP A 47 5.62 29.56 12.10
CA ASP A 47 4.42 29.12 12.82
C ASP A 47 3.17 29.18 11.91
N ALA A 48 3.04 30.26 11.11
CA ALA A 48 1.94 30.39 10.14
C ALA A 48 2.05 29.36 9.00
N GLY A 49 3.24 29.11 8.48
CA GLY A 49 3.48 28.12 7.43
C GLY A 49 3.18 26.68 7.88
N PHE A 50 3.59 26.32 9.09
CA PHE A 50 3.33 25.00 9.66
C PHE A 50 1.83 24.80 9.99
N GLY A 51 1.18 25.81 10.55
CA GLY A 51 -0.26 25.77 10.83
C GLY A 51 -1.11 25.62 9.57
N ALA A 52 -0.76 26.32 8.49
CA ALA A 52 -1.44 26.20 7.20
C ALA A 52 -1.26 24.80 6.57
N ALA A 53 -0.06 24.21 6.68
CA ALA A 53 0.21 22.87 6.17
C ALA A 53 -0.58 21.78 6.91
N ILE A 54 -0.68 21.87 8.24
CA ILE A 54 -1.50 20.95 9.04
C ILE A 54 -2.97 21.05 8.66
N LYS A 55 -3.50 22.26 8.52
CA LYS A 55 -4.90 22.48 8.14
C LYS A 55 -5.21 21.92 6.74
N ALA A 56 -4.33 22.18 5.76
CA ALA A 56 -4.47 21.63 4.42
C ALA A 56 -4.45 20.09 4.40
N GLN A 57 -3.60 19.46 5.23
CA GLN A 57 -3.56 18.01 5.36
C GLN A 57 -4.84 17.44 6.01
N GLN A 58 -5.37 18.11 7.02
CA GLN A 58 -6.64 17.73 7.68
C GLN A 58 -7.83 17.88 6.72
N ASP A 59 -7.91 18.98 5.97
CA ASP A 59 -8.97 19.21 4.99
C ASP A 59 -8.92 18.16 3.86
N ALA A 60 -7.71 17.80 3.39
CA ALA A 60 -7.53 16.74 2.40
C ALA A 60 -7.94 15.35 2.94
N ALA A 61 -7.65 15.06 4.21
CA ALA A 61 -8.07 13.82 4.86
C ALA A 61 -9.60 13.75 5.00
N ALA A 62 -10.25 14.85 5.38
CA ALA A 62 -11.71 14.92 5.48
C ALA A 62 -12.39 14.68 4.12
N ALA A 63 -11.87 15.29 3.04
CA ALA A 63 -12.38 15.09 1.69
C ALA A 63 -12.22 13.63 1.20
N ALA A 64 -11.11 12.97 1.56
CA ALA A 64 -10.88 11.56 1.22
C ALA A 64 -11.88 10.64 1.92
N VAL A 65 -12.18 10.89 3.21
CA VAL A 65 -13.17 10.12 3.98
C VAL A 65 -14.56 10.27 3.38
N GLU A 66 -14.96 11.49 3.00
CA GLU A 66 -16.26 11.73 2.37
C GLU A 66 -16.40 10.97 1.03
N LYS A 67 -15.33 10.94 0.23
CA LYS A 67 -15.29 10.20 -1.03
C LYS A 67 -15.43 8.69 -0.81
N ILE A 68 -14.76 8.13 0.20
CA ILE A 68 -14.90 6.72 0.57
C ILE A 68 -16.34 6.41 0.98
N LEU A 69 -16.96 7.28 1.78
CA LEU A 69 -18.32 7.08 2.25
C LEU A 69 -19.33 7.08 1.10
N LYS A 70 -19.20 8.02 0.15
CA LYS A 70 -20.03 8.06 -1.07
C LYS A 70 -19.85 6.80 -1.91
N ASN A 71 -18.61 6.33 -2.09
CA ASN A 71 -18.34 5.10 -2.84
C ASN A 71 -18.99 3.87 -2.17
N ILE A 72 -18.91 3.75 -0.84
CA ILE A 72 -19.57 2.67 -0.09
C ILE A 72 -21.10 2.72 -0.26
N GLN A 73 -21.69 3.92 -0.22
CA GLN A 73 -23.14 4.11 -0.42
C GLN A 73 -23.59 3.79 -1.86
N GLN A 74 -22.76 4.08 -2.85
CA GLN A 74 -23.05 3.83 -4.27
C GLN A 74 -22.82 2.36 -4.69
N SER A 75 -22.00 1.61 -3.96
CA SER A 75 -21.63 0.21 -4.29
C SER A 75 -22.75 -0.82 -4.13
N GLY A 76 -24.00 -0.39 -3.96
CA GLY A 76 -25.11 -1.25 -3.57
C GLY A 76 -25.00 -1.59 -2.10
N SER A 77 -26.01 -1.20 -1.32
CA SER A 77 -26.05 -1.52 0.12
C SER A 77 -25.84 -3.03 0.30
N ILE A 78 -24.99 -3.41 1.25
CA ILE A 78 -24.83 -4.81 1.69
C ILE A 78 -26.20 -5.46 1.94
N ALA A 79 -27.21 -4.68 2.33
CA ALA A 79 -28.59 -5.12 2.47
C ALA A 79 -29.23 -5.59 1.14
N THR A 80 -28.95 -4.91 0.03
CA THR A 80 -29.45 -5.28 -1.31
C THR A 80 -28.82 -6.60 -1.77
N LEU A 81 -27.51 -6.77 -1.56
CA LEU A 81 -26.83 -8.04 -1.85
C LEU A 81 -27.34 -9.19 -0.96
N GLY A 82 -27.63 -8.93 0.31
CA GLY A 82 -28.23 -9.91 1.22
C GLY A 82 -29.61 -10.38 0.76
N ASN A 83 -30.46 -9.46 0.28
CA ASN A 83 -31.78 -9.79 -0.24
C ASN A 83 -31.71 -10.65 -1.52
N GLU A 84 -30.79 -10.34 -2.44
CA GLU A 84 -30.61 -11.12 -3.68
C GLU A 84 -30.10 -12.55 -3.39
N ILE A 85 -29.18 -12.70 -2.42
CA ILE A 85 -28.68 -14.01 -1.98
C ILE A 85 -29.81 -14.86 -1.39
N GLN A 86 -30.72 -14.27 -0.59
CA GLN A 86 -31.87 -14.99 -0.03
C GLN A 86 -32.84 -15.46 -1.12
N LYS A 87 -33.09 -14.60 -2.11
CA LYS A 87 -33.93 -14.95 -3.27
C LYS A 87 -33.33 -16.10 -4.08
N GLN A 88 -32.02 -16.08 -4.33
CA GLN A 88 -31.32 -17.16 -5.02
C GLN A 88 -31.36 -18.47 -4.22
N LYS A 89 -31.23 -18.40 -2.89
CA LYS A 89 -31.32 -19.59 -2.02
C LYS A 89 -32.70 -20.26 -2.10
N GLN A 90 -33.77 -19.48 -2.06
CA GLN A 90 -35.14 -20.00 -2.21
C GLN A 90 -35.35 -20.70 -3.56
N GLN A 91 -34.85 -20.09 -4.64
CA GLN A 91 -34.95 -20.66 -5.98
C GLN A 91 -34.19 -22.01 -6.11
N VAL A 92 -33.02 -22.13 -5.49
CA VAL A 92 -32.26 -23.40 -5.47
C VAL A 92 -33.01 -24.50 -4.70
N GLU A 93 -33.62 -24.15 -3.56
CA GLU A 93 -34.42 -25.10 -2.77
C GLU A 93 -35.67 -25.58 -3.52
N GLU A 94 -36.34 -24.70 -4.26
CA GLU A 94 -37.48 -25.07 -5.12
C GLU A 94 -37.06 -25.99 -6.26
N ASN A 95 -35.97 -25.67 -6.96
CA ASN A 95 -35.43 -26.51 -8.03
C ASN A 95 -35.04 -27.91 -7.53
N LEU A 96 -34.50 -28.02 -6.31
CA LEU A 96 -34.15 -29.30 -5.69
C LEU A 96 -35.39 -30.13 -5.36
N LYS A 97 -36.46 -29.50 -4.86
CA LYS A 97 -37.75 -30.17 -4.61
C LYS A 97 -38.38 -30.70 -5.90
N LEU A 98 -38.32 -29.91 -6.98
CA LEU A 98 -38.80 -30.30 -8.32
C LEU A 98 -38.02 -31.48 -8.91
N LEU A 99 -36.69 -31.50 -8.76
CA LEU A 99 -35.87 -32.63 -9.20
C LEU A 99 -36.17 -33.90 -8.40
N THR A 100 -36.42 -33.77 -7.10
CA THR A 100 -36.76 -34.90 -6.22
C THR A 100 -38.14 -35.47 -6.55
N SER A 101 -39.14 -34.62 -6.79
CA SER A 101 -40.48 -35.08 -7.18
C SER A 101 -40.50 -35.67 -8.60
N ALA A 102 -39.72 -35.12 -9.53
CA ALA A 102 -39.57 -35.69 -10.88
C ALA A 102 -38.86 -37.06 -10.86
N ALA A 103 -37.86 -37.25 -9.98
CA ALA A 103 -37.19 -38.54 -9.81
C ALA A 103 -38.16 -39.61 -9.26
N ILE A 104 -39.07 -39.23 -8.34
CA ILE A 104 -40.09 -40.12 -7.78
C ILE A 104 -41.19 -40.43 -8.81
N ALA A 105 -41.60 -39.45 -9.64
CA ALA A 105 -42.65 -39.64 -10.65
C ALA A 105 -42.16 -40.40 -11.90
N GLY A 106 -40.88 -40.31 -12.23
CA GLY A 106 -40.27 -40.97 -13.41
C GLY A 106 -39.70 -42.36 -13.16
N SER A 107 -39.53 -42.78 -11.90
CA SER A 107 -38.82 -44.02 -11.56
C SER A 107 -39.72 -44.94 -10.74
N GLY A 108 -40.49 -45.76 -11.43
CA GLY A 108 -40.94 -47.03 -10.86
C GLY A 108 -39.77 -48.01 -10.76
N LEU A 109 -38.75 -47.73 -9.95
CA LEU A 109 -37.73 -48.71 -9.56
C LEU A 109 -36.84 -48.23 -8.41
N LEU A 110 -36.57 -49.14 -7.49
CA LEU A 110 -35.49 -49.13 -6.48
C LEU A 110 -35.72 -48.24 -5.26
N ALA A 111 -36.60 -48.73 -4.39
CA ALA A 111 -36.43 -48.59 -2.96
C ALA A 111 -35.03 -49.10 -2.55
N GLY A 112 -34.15 -48.18 -2.16
CA GLY A 112 -32.85 -48.51 -1.56
C GLY A 112 -31.69 -47.82 -2.26
N GLY A 113 -31.37 -46.59 -1.84
CA GLY A 113 -30.09 -45.98 -2.20
C GLY A 113 -30.15 -44.49 -2.48
N LEU A 114 -30.67 -43.67 -1.58
CA LEU A 114 -30.37 -42.23 -1.61
C LEU A 114 -30.42 -41.59 -0.23
N THR A 115 -29.63 -42.12 0.70
CA THR A 115 -29.39 -41.52 2.02
C THR A 115 -27.90 -41.28 2.25
N THR A 116 -27.17 -40.67 1.29
CA THR A 116 -25.81 -40.20 1.60
C THR A 116 -25.34 -39.10 0.66
N LEU A 117 -25.65 -37.83 0.94
CA LEU A 117 -24.92 -36.68 0.35
C LEU A 117 -24.92 -35.45 1.27
N ALA A 118 -25.05 -35.65 2.59
CA ALA A 118 -24.78 -34.63 3.60
C ALA A 118 -23.46 -34.98 4.30
N LYS A 119 -22.33 -34.67 3.67
CA LYS A 119 -21.06 -34.42 4.39
C LYS A 119 -20.64 -33.00 4.07
N SER A 120 -21.08 -32.10 4.94
CA SER A 120 -20.43 -30.81 5.18
C SER A 120 -19.04 -31.11 5.74
N SER A 121 -17.99 -30.96 4.94
CA SER A 121 -16.61 -30.97 5.41
C SER A 121 -16.20 -29.53 5.70
N ASN A 122 -16.41 -29.11 6.94
CA ASN A 122 -15.89 -27.88 7.52
C ASN A 122 -14.45 -28.12 8.00
N ASP A 123 -13.55 -28.52 7.09
CA ASP A 123 -12.13 -28.71 7.36
C ASP A 123 -11.31 -27.79 6.45
N MET A 124 -11.38 -26.47 6.68
CA MET A 124 -10.36 -25.55 6.17
C MET A 124 -9.29 -25.36 7.23
N ASN A 125 -8.51 -26.41 7.45
CA ASN A 125 -7.16 -26.26 7.98
C ASN A 125 -6.29 -25.74 6.84
N ASN A 126 -6.00 -24.43 6.89
CA ASN A 126 -5.34 -23.66 5.84
C ASN A 126 -3.85 -23.96 5.76
N ASN A 127 -3.50 -25.16 5.29
CA ASN A 127 -2.16 -25.47 4.84
C ASN A 127 -2.26 -26.08 3.45
N GLN A 128 -2.40 -25.22 2.42
CA GLN A 128 -2.24 -25.63 1.03
C GLN A 128 -0.82 -26.16 0.86
N THR A 129 -0.68 -27.46 1.04
CA THR A 129 0.51 -28.19 0.66
C THR A 129 0.42 -28.29 -0.85
N PHE A 130 1.16 -27.43 -1.56
CA PHE A 130 1.34 -27.55 -2.99
C PHE A 130 1.91 -28.94 -3.27
N SER A 131 1.08 -29.87 -3.73
CA SER A 131 1.56 -31.18 -4.15
C SER A 131 2.49 -30.98 -5.33
N LYS A 132 3.69 -31.55 -5.27
CA LYS A 132 4.72 -31.55 -6.33
C LYS A 132 4.27 -32.25 -7.63
N GLU A 133 2.99 -32.61 -7.74
CA GLU A 133 2.41 -33.21 -8.93
C GLU A 133 2.18 -32.12 -9.98
N ASN A 134 3.25 -31.89 -10.74
CA ASN A 134 3.43 -30.93 -11.82
C ASN A 134 2.40 -31.07 -12.95
N ARG A 135 1.13 -30.71 -12.74
CA ARG A 135 0.11 -30.75 -13.79
C ARG A 135 -0.82 -29.54 -13.72
N THR A 136 -0.51 -28.53 -14.52
CA THR A 136 -1.53 -27.60 -15.02
C THR A 136 -2.60 -28.42 -15.73
N SER A 137 -3.81 -28.48 -15.16
CA SER A 137 -4.96 -29.12 -15.81
C SER A 137 -5.79 -28.05 -16.50
N VAL A 138 -6.35 -28.34 -17.67
CA VAL A 138 -7.39 -27.47 -18.29
C VAL A 138 -8.61 -27.27 -17.37
N LYS A 139 -8.75 -28.10 -16.33
CA LYS A 139 -9.85 -28.00 -15.36
C LYS A 139 -9.54 -27.09 -14.17
N ASN A 140 -8.26 -26.90 -13.83
CA ASN A 140 -7.86 -26.24 -12.58
C ASN A 140 -6.83 -25.12 -12.84
N MET A 141 -7.08 -23.95 -12.26
CA MET A 141 -6.17 -22.81 -12.28
C MET A 141 -5.61 -22.57 -10.88
N TYR A 142 -4.30 -22.38 -10.81
CA TYR A 142 -3.57 -22.09 -9.58
C TYR A 142 -3.21 -20.61 -9.55
N VAL A 143 -3.54 -19.99 -8.43
CA VAL A 143 -3.27 -18.58 -8.15
C VAL A 143 -2.55 -18.50 -6.82
N ILE A 144 -1.44 -17.79 -6.79
CA ILE A 144 -0.74 -17.50 -5.53
C ILE A 144 -1.30 -16.22 -4.94
N MET A 145 -1.64 -16.24 -3.66
CA MET A 145 -2.08 -15.05 -2.95
C MET A 145 -0.99 -14.60 -1.97
N PRO A 146 -0.71 -13.28 -1.89
CA PRO A 146 0.19 -12.76 -0.88
C PRO A 146 -0.41 -13.00 0.51
N ASP A 147 0.43 -13.35 1.48
CA ASP A 147 0.00 -13.50 2.86
C ASP A 147 -0.52 -12.16 3.41
N ILE A 148 -1.71 -12.20 4.01
CA ILE A 148 -2.41 -11.06 4.60
C ILE A 148 -1.87 -10.72 6.01
N ASN A 149 -1.21 -11.66 6.70
CA ASN A 149 -0.63 -11.45 8.03
C ASN A 149 0.76 -10.80 7.94
N THR A 150 0.76 -9.52 7.57
CA THR A 150 1.95 -8.73 7.24
C THR A 150 2.65 -8.14 8.45
N ASN A 151 3.34 -8.98 9.24
CA ASN A 151 4.44 -8.52 10.09
C ASN A 151 5.66 -8.18 9.22
N LYS A 152 5.66 -7.05 8.49
CA LYS A 152 6.81 -6.39 7.78
C LYS A 152 7.77 -7.25 6.93
N LYS A 153 7.55 -8.56 6.76
CA LYS A 153 8.57 -9.52 6.29
C LYS A 153 8.64 -9.64 4.77
N TYR A 154 7.61 -9.19 4.05
CA TYR A 154 7.48 -9.34 2.60
C TYR A 154 7.47 -7.99 1.88
N ILE A 155 8.58 -7.26 2.02
CA ILE A 155 8.81 -5.97 1.35
C ILE A 155 9.06 -6.18 -0.16
N LYS A 156 9.63 -7.32 -0.55
CA LYS A 156 10.00 -7.64 -1.94
C LYS A 156 8.94 -8.49 -2.63
N ASN A 157 8.87 -8.39 -3.95
CA ASN A 157 8.09 -9.28 -4.78
C ASN A 157 8.66 -10.71 -4.72
N PRO A 158 7.79 -11.73 -4.84
CA PRO A 158 8.22 -13.13 -4.91
C PRO A 158 9.12 -13.38 -6.13
N ASP A 159 9.89 -14.47 -6.15
CA ASP A 159 10.47 -14.99 -7.38
C ASP A 159 9.44 -15.88 -8.08
N TYR A 160 8.86 -15.41 -9.19
CA TYR A 160 7.79 -16.12 -9.88
C TYR A 160 8.27 -17.35 -10.66
N LYS A 161 9.55 -17.44 -11.01
CA LYS A 161 10.07 -18.52 -11.86
C LYS A 161 9.89 -19.87 -11.18
N ASN A 162 10.18 -19.94 -9.89
CA ASN A 162 10.03 -21.16 -9.09
C ASN A 162 8.56 -21.57 -8.96
N PHE A 163 7.65 -20.60 -8.82
CA PHE A 163 6.22 -20.87 -8.78
C PHE A 163 5.66 -21.44 -10.08
N VAL A 164 6.19 -20.98 -11.22
CA VAL A 164 5.81 -21.50 -12.53
C VAL A 164 6.44 -22.89 -12.78
N LYS A 165 7.74 -23.05 -12.52
CA LYS A 165 8.48 -24.31 -12.79
C LYS A 165 8.13 -25.46 -11.85
N ASP A 166 8.12 -25.19 -10.54
CA ASP A 166 8.05 -26.24 -9.51
C ASP A 166 6.61 -26.59 -9.14
N TYR A 167 5.70 -25.64 -9.34
CA TYR A 167 4.31 -25.75 -8.89
C TYR A 167 3.28 -25.53 -10.02
N GLY A 168 3.70 -25.24 -11.24
CA GLY A 168 2.79 -25.05 -12.38
C GLY A 168 1.81 -23.88 -12.18
N THR A 169 2.17 -22.86 -11.40
CA THR A 169 1.27 -21.75 -11.11
C THR A 169 1.06 -20.87 -12.33
N GLN A 170 -0.20 -20.61 -12.72
CA GLN A 170 -0.52 -19.76 -13.86
C GLN A 170 -0.59 -18.28 -13.51
N ILE A 171 -1.09 -17.93 -12.31
CA ILE A 171 -1.27 -16.53 -11.89
C ILE A 171 -0.43 -16.25 -10.66
N VAL A 172 0.57 -15.38 -10.81
CA VAL A 172 1.42 -14.89 -9.72
C VAL A 172 1.24 -13.37 -9.61
N PRO A 173 0.49 -12.88 -8.63
CA PRO A 173 0.29 -11.44 -8.42
C PRO A 173 1.57 -10.74 -8.00
N TYR A 174 1.85 -9.58 -8.59
CA TYR A 174 3.00 -8.73 -8.29
C TYR A 174 2.56 -7.36 -7.79
N LYS A 175 3.39 -6.76 -6.92
CA LYS A 175 3.22 -5.38 -6.47
C LYS A 175 3.85 -4.45 -7.51
N PHE A 176 3.07 -4.05 -8.52
CA PHE A 176 3.53 -3.14 -9.58
C PHE A 176 3.96 -1.74 -9.08
N TYR A 177 3.50 -1.33 -7.90
CA TYR A 177 3.94 -0.09 -7.26
C TYR A 177 5.35 -0.18 -6.64
N ASN A 178 5.92 -1.38 -6.50
CA ASN A 178 7.26 -1.59 -5.95
C ASN A 178 8.24 -1.99 -7.05
N LYS A 179 9.14 -1.07 -7.45
CA LYS A 179 10.09 -1.24 -8.57
C LYS A 179 11.36 -2.00 -8.16
N ASP A 180 11.19 -3.23 -7.70
CA ASP A 180 12.31 -4.12 -7.37
C ASP A 180 12.90 -4.84 -8.60
N SER A 181 13.94 -5.65 -8.38
CA SER A 181 14.57 -6.43 -9.45
C SER A 181 13.64 -7.51 -9.98
N GLN A 182 12.83 -8.13 -9.11
CA GLN A 182 11.88 -9.16 -9.51
C GLN A 182 10.81 -8.60 -10.46
N LEU A 183 10.28 -7.40 -10.19
CA LEU A 183 9.32 -6.77 -11.08
C LEU A 183 9.90 -6.50 -12.47
N ARG A 184 11.16 -6.06 -12.56
CA ARG A 184 11.83 -5.84 -13.85
C ARG A 184 11.98 -7.13 -14.65
N GLU A 185 12.32 -8.23 -13.99
CA GLU A 185 12.42 -9.54 -14.65
C GLU A 185 11.06 -10.05 -15.11
N TYR A 186 10.03 -9.86 -14.27
CA TYR A 186 8.65 -10.16 -14.61
C TYR A 186 8.21 -9.38 -15.85
N GLU A 187 8.39 -8.05 -15.87
CA GLU A 187 8.07 -7.20 -17.01
C GLU A 187 8.86 -7.60 -18.27
N LYS A 188 10.15 -7.91 -18.13
CA LYS A 188 11.00 -8.36 -19.25
C LYS A 188 10.41 -9.59 -19.91
N PHE A 189 9.97 -10.59 -19.14
CA PHE A 189 9.37 -11.81 -19.70
C PHE A 189 8.14 -11.53 -20.57
N PHE A 190 7.18 -10.73 -20.09
CA PHE A 190 6.00 -10.40 -20.90
C PHE A 190 6.35 -9.48 -22.07
N ASN A 191 7.31 -8.58 -21.90
CA ASN A 191 7.80 -7.72 -22.97
C ASN A 191 8.52 -8.50 -24.06
N ASP A 192 9.27 -9.55 -23.74
CA ASP A 192 9.94 -10.39 -24.72
C ASP A 192 8.92 -11.24 -25.51
N ASN A 193 7.86 -11.70 -24.84
CA ASN A 193 6.78 -12.46 -25.46
C ASN A 193 5.73 -11.58 -26.18
N LYS A 194 5.75 -10.25 -25.99
CA LYS A 194 4.81 -9.26 -26.58
C LYS A 194 3.32 -9.54 -26.31
N THR A 195 3.02 -10.24 -25.23
CA THR A 195 1.65 -10.62 -24.84
C THR A 195 1.55 -10.66 -23.32
N ALA A 196 0.36 -10.33 -22.79
CA ALA A 196 0.05 -10.51 -21.37
C ALA A 196 -0.28 -11.97 -21.01
N PHE A 197 -0.60 -12.80 -22.02
CA PHE A 197 -0.94 -14.21 -21.84
C PHE A 197 0.09 -15.07 -22.57
N VAL A 198 0.93 -15.74 -21.81
CA VAL A 198 1.98 -16.62 -22.35
C VAL A 198 1.58 -18.09 -22.10
N PRO A 199 1.51 -18.93 -23.13
CA PRO A 199 1.31 -20.36 -22.96
C PRO A 199 2.38 -20.98 -22.04
N MET A 200 1.96 -21.85 -21.12
CA MET A 200 2.85 -22.43 -20.10
C MET A 200 4.08 -23.13 -20.69
N ALA A 201 3.94 -23.81 -21.83
CA ALA A 201 5.06 -24.45 -22.52
C ALA A 201 6.16 -23.44 -22.90
N ILE A 202 5.76 -22.29 -23.46
CA ILE A 202 6.68 -21.21 -23.83
C ILE A 202 7.34 -20.61 -22.58
N ALA A 203 6.57 -20.45 -21.50
CA ALA A 203 7.09 -19.92 -20.24
C ALA A 203 8.17 -20.85 -19.64
N ILE A 204 7.92 -22.16 -19.59
CA ILE A 204 8.86 -23.16 -19.09
C ILE A 204 10.15 -23.17 -19.92
N ASP A 205 10.03 -23.15 -21.24
CA ASP A 205 11.20 -23.12 -22.14
C ASP A 205 12.03 -21.85 -21.94
N TYR A 206 11.37 -20.69 -21.87
CA TYR A 206 12.02 -19.40 -21.63
C TYR A 206 12.80 -19.38 -20.31
N PHE A 207 12.22 -19.88 -19.22
CA PHE A 207 12.92 -19.91 -17.93
C PHE A 207 14.02 -20.98 -17.86
N SER A 208 13.98 -21.99 -18.73
CA SER A 208 15.03 -23.01 -18.82
C SER A 208 16.25 -22.49 -19.56
N GLN A 209 16.07 -21.64 -20.57
CA GLN A 209 17.17 -21.01 -21.31
C GLN A 209 17.97 -20.03 -20.43
N ILE A 210 17.27 -19.18 -19.66
CA ILE A 210 17.90 -18.18 -18.77
C ILE A 210 18.79 -18.80 -17.70
N GLN A 211 18.50 -20.03 -17.28
CA GLN A 211 19.29 -20.70 -16.25
C GLN A 211 20.65 -21.16 -16.78
N ASN A 212 20.73 -21.55 -18.05
CA ASN A 212 21.96 -22.02 -18.68
C ASN A 212 22.92 -20.88 -19.06
N ASP A 213 22.43 -19.64 -19.15
CA ASP A 213 23.25 -18.47 -19.48
C ASP A 213 23.94 -17.86 -18.23
N ASN A 214 23.61 -18.33 -17.02
CA ASN A 214 24.12 -17.81 -15.74
C ASN A 214 24.97 -18.83 -14.96
N GLU A 215 25.27 -20.00 -15.54
CA GLU A 215 26.28 -20.96 -15.07
C GLU A 215 27.54 -20.87 -15.94
#